data_AF-A0AAQ3VJT3-F1
#
_entry.id   AF-A0AAQ3VJT3-F1
#
_cell.length_a   1.000
_cell.length_b   1.000
_cell.length_c   1.000
_cell.angle_alpha   90.00
_cell.angle_beta   90.00
_cell.angle_gamma   90.00
#
_symmetry.space_group_name_H-M   'P 1'
#
loop_
_entity.id
_entity.type
_entity.pdbx_description
1 polymer ?
#
loop_
_entity_poly.entity_id
_entity_poly.type
_entity_poly.pdbx_seq_one_letter_code
_entity_poly.pdbx_strand_id
1 'polypeptide(L)'
;MLRTFGNDYFGYVNRCPHHSAWLNIGSGEFFSPDRSFLRCGRHGARIEIDTGVCIDGPCNGQALEPVALTVIDGDVCLRGVKLLADDRRADLFEDSGETMDVMIHPD
;
A
#
# COMPACT_ATOMS: atom_id res chain seq x y z
N MET A 1 -3.13 -3.70 0.46
CA MET A 1 -3.39 -5.10 0.08
C MET A 1 -2.87 -6.00 1.17
N LEU A 2 -3.67 -6.96 1.62
CA LEU A 2 -3.34 -7.94 2.66
C LEU A 2 -3.54 -9.34 2.05
N ARG A 3 -2.70 -10.31 2.44
CA ARG A 3 -2.77 -11.71 1.98
C ARG A 3 -2.80 -12.65 3.18
N THR A 4 -3.81 -13.51 3.25
CA THR A 4 -3.93 -14.57 4.26
C THR A 4 -3.04 -15.77 3.91
N PHE A 5 -2.86 -16.71 4.84
CA PHE A 5 -2.17 -17.97 4.52
C PHE A 5 -2.98 -18.87 3.57
N GLY A 6 -4.30 -18.71 3.53
CA GLY A 6 -5.20 -19.36 2.56
C GLY A 6 -5.11 -18.83 1.14
N ASN A 7 -4.24 -17.84 0.89
CA ASN A 7 -4.07 -17.16 -0.39
C ASN A 7 -5.26 -16.28 -0.83
N ASP A 8 -6.05 -15.82 0.14
CA ASP A 8 -7.07 -14.78 -0.07
C ASP A 8 -6.44 -13.40 -0.05
N TYR A 9 -6.99 -12.49 -0.85
CA TYR A 9 -6.49 -11.13 -1.00
C TYR A 9 -7.57 -10.11 -0.62
N PHE A 10 -7.21 -9.23 0.30
CA PHE A 10 -8.08 -8.16 0.78
C PHE A 10 -7.48 -6.78 0.47
N GLY A 11 -8.31 -5.87 0.00
CA GLY A 11 -7.94 -4.50 -0.36
C GLY A 11 -8.61 -3.52 0.57
N TYR A 12 -7.83 -2.63 1.18
CA TYR A 12 -8.33 -1.55 2.00
C TYR A 12 -7.49 -0.29 1.78
N VAL A 13 -8.12 0.87 1.94
CA VAL A 13 -7.40 2.15 2.04
C VAL A 13 -6.56 2.12 3.31
N ASN A 14 -5.29 2.53 3.20
CA ASN A 14 -4.34 2.56 4.31
C ASN A 14 -4.62 3.74 5.27
N ARG A 15 -5.77 3.69 5.94
CA ARG A 15 -6.29 4.78 6.77
C ARG A 15 -7.10 4.20 7.93
N CYS A 16 -6.66 4.46 9.15
CA CYS A 16 -7.35 4.06 10.37
C CYS A 16 -8.66 4.88 10.52
N PRO A 17 -9.81 4.25 10.78
CA PRO A 17 -11.10 4.94 10.92
C PRO A 17 -11.16 5.91 12.10
N HIS A 18 -10.29 5.73 13.10
CA HIS A 18 -10.23 6.57 14.30
C HIS A 18 -9.86 8.04 13.99
N HIS A 19 -8.73 8.27 13.34
CA HIS A 19 -8.18 9.63 13.10
C HIS A 19 -7.51 9.77 11.73
N SER A 20 -7.92 8.95 10.76
CA SER A 20 -7.30 8.96 9.42
C SER A 20 -5.78 8.74 9.40
N ALA A 21 -5.22 8.22 10.49
CA ALA A 21 -3.80 7.92 10.58
C ALA A 21 -3.46 6.73 9.66
N TRP A 22 -2.27 6.71 9.09
CA TRP A 22 -1.79 5.53 8.37
C TRP A 22 -1.73 4.32 9.30
N LEU A 23 -2.18 3.16 8.81
CA LEU A 23 -2.18 1.93 9.58
C LEU A 23 -0.75 1.41 9.76
N ASN A 24 0.08 1.60 8.73
CA ASN A 24 1.41 1.03 8.61
C ASN A 24 2.53 1.90 9.23
N ILE A 25 2.30 2.56 10.37
CA ILE A 25 3.33 3.37 11.06
C ILE A 25 4.16 2.48 12.00
N GLY A 26 5.49 2.63 12.02
CA GLY A 26 6.38 1.96 12.97
C GLY A 26 7.08 0.71 12.42
N SER A 27 7.50 -0.19 13.32
CA SER A 27 8.55 -1.21 13.09
C SER A 27 8.10 -2.54 12.47
N GLY A 28 6.90 -2.64 11.88
CA GLY A 28 6.54 -3.82 11.08
C GLY A 28 5.61 -4.85 11.74
N GLU A 29 5.22 -4.67 13.00
CA GLU A 29 4.28 -5.56 13.70
C GLU A 29 2.81 -5.24 13.33
N PHE A 30 2.49 -5.43 12.05
CA PHE A 30 1.17 -5.13 11.51
C PHE A 30 0.22 -6.31 11.54
N PHE A 31 0.72 -7.54 11.56
CA PHE A 31 -0.12 -8.73 11.45
C PHE A 31 -0.04 -9.56 12.72
N SER A 32 -1.16 -10.16 13.10
CA SER A 32 -1.14 -11.29 14.04
C SER A 32 -0.37 -12.47 13.42
N PRO A 33 0.20 -13.39 14.24
CA PRO A 33 1.00 -14.51 13.73
C PRO A 33 0.27 -15.41 12.71
N ASP A 34 -1.04 -15.55 12.88
CA ASP A 34 -1.96 -16.31 12.03
C ASP A 34 -2.52 -15.49 10.84
N ARG A 35 -2.20 -14.20 10.73
CA ARG A 35 -2.72 -13.26 9.72
C ARG A 35 -4.25 -13.20 9.68
N SER A 36 -4.89 -13.26 10.83
CA SER A 36 -6.33 -12.98 10.98
C SER A 36 -6.59 -11.51 11.30
N PHE A 37 -5.65 -10.81 11.93
CA PHE A 37 -5.80 -9.42 12.32
C PHE A 37 -4.67 -8.52 11.82
N LEU A 38 -5.05 -7.28 11.52
CA LEU A 38 -4.18 -6.13 11.33
C LEU A 38 -4.13 -5.29 12.62
N ARG A 39 -2.94 -4.87 13.03
CA ARG A 39 -2.72 -3.91 14.12
C ARG A 39 -2.40 -2.52 13.56
N CYS A 40 -3.14 -1.51 13.98
CA CYS A 40 -2.83 -0.11 13.68
C CYS A 40 -1.56 0.32 14.43
N GLY A 41 -0.54 0.75 13.69
CA GLY A 41 0.76 1.10 14.23
C GLY A 41 0.79 2.33 15.15
N ARG A 42 -0.26 3.17 15.14
CA ARG A 42 -0.31 4.40 15.95
C ARG A 42 -0.84 4.17 17.37
N HIS A 43 -2.04 3.62 17.50
CA HIS A 43 -2.70 3.42 18.80
C HIS A 43 -3.02 1.95 19.10
N GLY A 44 -2.55 1.01 18.26
CA GLY A 44 -2.64 -0.42 18.52
C GLY A 44 -4.00 -1.07 18.29
N ALA A 45 -4.94 -0.38 17.64
CA ALA A 45 -6.25 -0.95 17.33
C ALA A 45 -6.13 -2.26 16.51
N ARG A 46 -6.98 -3.25 16.81
CA ARG A 46 -6.98 -4.56 16.16
C ARG A 46 -8.16 -4.64 15.18
N ILE A 47 -7.87 -5.01 13.94
CA ILE A 47 -8.80 -4.98 12.82
C ILE A 47 -8.81 -6.36 12.17
N GLU A 48 -9.98 -6.95 11.97
CA GLU A 48 -10.15 -8.20 11.22
C GLU A 48 -9.78 -8.01 9.75
N ILE A 49 -9.00 -8.93 9.18
CA ILE A 49 -8.48 -8.81 7.82
C ILE A 49 -9.54 -9.11 6.76
N ASP A 50 -10.47 -10.02 7.04
CA ASP A 50 -11.49 -10.45 6.09
C ASP A 50 -12.66 -9.47 5.99
N THR A 51 -13.07 -8.89 7.12
CA THR A 51 -14.17 -7.92 7.19
C THR A 51 -13.69 -6.47 7.13
N GLY A 52 -12.47 -6.19 7.58
CA GLY A 52 -11.95 -4.84 7.77
C GLY A 52 -12.49 -4.16 9.04
N VAL A 53 -13.21 -4.86 9.91
CA VAL A 53 -13.82 -4.30 11.13
C VAL A 53 -12.79 -4.21 12.25
N CYS A 54 -12.72 -3.06 12.90
CA CYS A 54 -11.96 -2.82 14.13
C CYS A 54 -12.69 -3.48 15.30
N ILE A 55 -12.09 -4.50 15.91
CA ILE A 55 -12.67 -5.30 17.01
C ILE A 55 -12.10 -4.93 18.39
N ASP A 56 -11.07 -4.08 18.43
CA ASP A 56 -10.43 -3.63 19.66
C ASP A 56 -9.68 -2.30 19.45
N GLY A 57 -9.65 -1.48 20.50
CA GLY A 57 -9.03 -0.16 20.51
C GLY A 57 -9.95 1.00 20.12
N PRO A 58 -9.40 2.20 19.87
CA PRO A 58 -10.19 3.43 19.77
C PRO A 58 -11.17 3.51 18.59
N CYS A 59 -11.03 2.64 17.58
CA CYS A 59 -11.95 2.55 16.44
C CYS A 59 -13.00 1.43 16.57
N ASN A 60 -13.16 0.80 17.75
CA ASN A 60 -13.97 -0.40 17.88
C ASN A 60 -15.38 -0.24 17.24
N GLY A 61 -15.76 -1.19 16.40
CA GLY A 61 -17.01 -1.20 15.62
C GLY A 61 -16.95 -0.43 14.29
N GLN A 62 -15.91 0.36 14.02
CA GLN A 62 -15.70 1.01 12.72
C GLN A 62 -14.97 0.08 11.75
N ALA A 63 -15.09 0.32 10.45
CA ALA A 63 -14.46 -0.50 9.41
C ALA A 63 -13.51 0.31 8.52
N LEU A 64 -12.51 -0.39 7.97
CA LEU A 64 -11.67 0.12 6.89
C LEU A 64 -12.48 0.31 5.61
N GLU A 65 -12.07 1.30 4.80
CA GLU A 65 -12.65 1.51 3.48
C GLU A 65 -12.14 0.43 2.51
N PRO A 66 -13.00 -0.41 1.92
CA PRO A 66 -12.58 -1.50 1.04
C PRO A 66 -12.14 -0.97 -0.33
N VAL A 67 -11.15 -1.65 -0.91
CA VAL A 67 -10.67 -1.40 -2.27
C VAL A 67 -10.87 -2.67 -3.07
N ALA A 68 -11.61 -2.57 -4.18
CA ALA A 68 -11.89 -3.72 -5.02
C ALA A 68 -10.61 -4.26 -5.68
N LEU A 69 -10.38 -5.55 -5.56
CA LEU A 69 -9.25 -6.26 -6.17
C LEU A 69 -9.72 -7.26 -7.22
N THR A 70 -8.81 -7.64 -8.12
CA THR A 70 -8.93 -8.81 -9.00
C THR A 70 -7.55 -9.45 -9.17
N VAL A 71 -7.50 -10.72 -9.52
CA VAL A 71 -6.25 -11.43 -9.87
C VAL A 71 -6.26 -11.70 -11.36
N ILE A 72 -5.21 -11.29 -12.08
CA ILE A 72 -5.04 -11.47 -13.53
C ILE A 72 -3.63 -12.03 -13.74
N ASP A 73 -3.52 -13.22 -14.33
CA ASP A 73 -2.23 -13.87 -14.63
C ASP A 73 -1.24 -13.97 -13.44
N GLY A 74 -1.77 -14.04 -12.21
CA GLY A 74 -0.99 -14.09 -10.98
C GLY A 74 -0.71 -12.73 -10.34
N ASP A 75 -1.00 -11.64 -11.04
CA ASP A 75 -0.90 -10.28 -10.51
C ASP A 75 -2.18 -9.85 -9.80
N VAL A 76 -2.04 -9.13 -8.69
CA VAL A 76 -3.17 -8.57 -7.95
C VAL A 76 -3.38 -7.11 -8.35
N CYS A 77 -4.50 -6.85 -9.02
CA CYS A 77 -4.82 -5.54 -9.59
C CYS A 77 -5.94 -4.84 -8.81
N LEU A 78 -5.88 -3.51 -8.73
CA LEU A 78 -7.00 -2.69 -8.26
C LEU A 78 -8.08 -2.60 -9.33
N ARG A 79 -9.36 -2.61 -8.94
CA ARG A 79 -10.51 -2.39 -9.83
C ARG A 79 -11.12 -1.02 -9.61
N GLY A 80 -11.69 -0.45 -10.67
CA GLY A 80 -12.45 0.81 -10.62
C GLY A 80 -11.60 2.07 -10.40
N VAL A 81 -10.27 1.95 -10.51
CA VAL A 81 -9.35 3.08 -10.41
C VAL A 81 -8.89 3.48 -11.80
N LYS A 82 -9.11 4.74 -12.18
CA LYS A 82 -8.50 5.31 -13.39
C LYS A 82 -7.01 5.48 -13.12
N LEU A 83 -6.19 4.70 -13.81
CA LEU A 83 -4.76 4.95 -13.83
C LEU A 83 -4.52 6.26 -14.56
N LEU A 84 -3.71 7.13 -13.96
CA LEU A 84 -3.13 8.23 -14.72
C LEU A 84 -2.23 7.59 -15.77
N ALA A 85 -2.51 7.84 -17.05
CA ALA A 85 -1.54 7.52 -18.09
C ALA A 85 -0.24 8.23 -17.72
N ASP A 86 0.90 7.61 -18.03
CA ASP A 86 2.19 8.24 -17.87
C ASP A 86 2.32 9.35 -18.93
N ASP A 87 1.63 10.47 -18.73
CA ASP A 87 1.82 11.70 -19.52
C ASP A 87 3.12 12.41 -19.11
N ARG A 88 4.05 11.70 -18.46
CA ARG A 88 5.44 12.13 -18.30
C ARG A 88 6.16 11.94 -19.64
N ARG A 89 5.80 12.84 -20.56
CA ARG A 89 6.64 13.40 -21.62
C ARG A 89 7.61 12.38 -22.25
N ALA A 90 7.14 11.70 -23.29
CA ALA A 90 7.99 10.92 -24.21
C ALA A 90 9.16 11.75 -24.80
N ASP A 91 9.12 13.06 -24.61
CA ASP A 91 10.01 14.10 -25.10
C ASP A 91 11.01 14.62 -24.05
N LEU A 92 11.13 14.03 -22.84
CA LEU A 92 12.25 14.36 -21.91
C LEU A 92 13.59 13.71 -22.29
N PHE A 93 13.62 12.87 -23.32
CA PHE A 93 14.83 12.24 -23.84
C PHE A 93 15.05 12.53 -25.34
N GLU A 94 14.61 13.68 -25.85
CA GLU A 94 15.24 14.20 -27.06
C GLU A 94 16.70 14.52 -26.71
N ASP A 95 17.56 13.64 -27.19
CA ASP A 95 19.02 13.68 -27.23
C ASP A 95 19.52 15.09 -27.63
N SER A 96 19.65 15.99 -26.66
CA SER A 96 20.55 17.13 -26.82
C SER A 96 21.96 16.56 -26.66
N GLY A 97 22.55 16.14 -27.79
CA GLY A 97 23.88 15.55 -27.91
C GLY A 97 25.02 16.48 -27.47
N GLU A 98 25.05 16.87 -26.20
CA GLU A 98 26.19 17.49 -25.54
C GLU A 98 26.71 16.48 -24.52
N THR A 99 27.53 15.54 -25.01
CA THR A 99 28.39 14.73 -24.15
C THR A 99 29.34 15.68 -23.43
N MET A 100 29.16 15.86 -22.12
CA MET A 100 30.16 16.53 -21.30
C MET A 100 31.33 15.56 -21.10
N ASP A 101 32.43 15.79 -21.81
CA ASP A 101 33.67 15.05 -21.60
C ASP A 101 34.23 15.34 -20.19
N VAL A 102 34.33 14.30 -19.37
CA VAL A 102 35.03 14.36 -18.07
C VAL A 102 36.52 14.21 -18.31
N MET A 103 37.26 15.30 -18.18
CA MET A 103 38.73 15.30 -18.15
C MET A 103 39.20 14.89 -16.75
N ILE A 104 39.69 13.66 -16.60
CA ILE A 104 40.42 13.23 -15.38
C ILE A 104 41.88 13.64 -15.54
N HIS A 105 42.33 14.59 -14.72
CA HIS A 105 43.76 14.89 -14.57
C HIS A 105 44.39 13.88 -13.60
N PRO A 106 45.47 13.19 -13.98
CA PRO A 106 46.23 12.36 -13.04
C PRO A 106 47.15 13.24 -12.20
N ASP A 107 47.03 13.12 -10.88
CA ASP A 107 48.14 13.34 -9.94
C ASP A 107 48.70 11.98 -9.52
#